data_AF-A0A7C8ZSM2-F1
#
_entry.id   AF-A0A7C8ZSM2-F1
#
_cell.length_a   1.000
_cell.length_b   1.000
_cell.length_c   1.000
_cell.angle_alpha   90.00
_cell.angle_beta   90.00
_cell.angle_gamma   90.00
#
_symmetry.space_group_name_H-M   'P 1'
#
loop_
_entity.id
_entity.type
_entity.pdbx_description
1 polymer ?
#
loop_
_entity_poly.entity_id
_entity_poly.type
_entity_poly.pdbx_seq_one_letter_code
_entity_poly.pdbx_strand_id
1 'polypeptide(L)'
;MWMRCPSCSTLQDRVPAFSPKKARGLIAEELGAPIDILFKVFEDQPLAAASLGQVHRAILHNGERVAIKVQRPGLKRLFDVDLRNLKLIAEYFQNGERLGSPIRDWVGVYEECAK
;
A
#
# COMPACT_ATOMS: atom_id res chain seq x y z
N MET A 1 -11.00 -0.99 -18.06
CA MET A 1 -12.20 -1.56 -17.41
C MET A 1 -11.77 -2.09 -16.06
N TRP A 2 -12.12 -1.43 -14.97
CA TRP A 2 -11.77 -1.89 -13.62
C TRP A 2 -12.73 -3.03 -13.22
N MET A 3 -12.19 -4.20 -12.88
CA MET A 3 -12.97 -5.29 -12.28
C MET A 3 -13.59 -4.79 -10.97
N ARG A 4 -14.92 -4.64 -10.95
CA ARG A 4 -15.68 -4.57 -9.70
C ARG A 4 -15.80 -5.99 -9.17
N CYS A 5 -15.00 -6.35 -8.17
CA CYS A 5 -15.24 -7.54 -7.36
C CYS A 5 -16.20 -7.16 -6.22
N PRO A 6 -17.47 -7.61 -6.23
CA PRO A 6 -18.50 -7.14 -5.28
C PRO A 6 -18.22 -7.55 -3.83
N SER A 7 -17.44 -8.61 -3.61
CA SER A 7 -17.14 -9.16 -2.28
C SER A 7 -16.22 -8.27 -1.44
N CYS A 8 -15.45 -7.38 -2.06
CA CYS A 8 -14.52 -6.48 -1.36
C CYS A 8 -15.15 -5.10 -1.01
N SER A 9 -16.46 -4.92 -1.24
CA SER A 9 -17.14 -3.64 -1.04
C SER A 9 -17.24 -3.21 0.44
N THR A 10 -17.24 -4.15 1.37
CA THR A 10 -17.35 -3.90 2.82
C THR A 10 -16.02 -3.67 3.53
N LEU A 11 -14.88 -3.92 2.87
CA LEU A 11 -13.52 -3.63 3.35
C LEU A 11 -12.97 -2.30 2.81
N GLN A 12 -13.85 -1.40 2.37
CA GLN A 12 -13.43 -0.05 1.99
C GLN A 12 -13.30 0.83 3.23
N ASP A 13 -12.09 0.82 3.80
CA ASP A 13 -11.62 1.89 4.67
C ASP A 13 -11.68 3.22 3.89
N ARG A 14 -12.77 3.98 4.09
CA ARG A 14 -12.90 5.34 3.55
C ARG A 14 -12.02 6.29 4.36
N VAL A 15 -10.71 6.22 4.12
CA VAL A 15 -9.75 7.14 4.73
C VAL A 15 -9.68 8.42 3.90
N PRO A 16 -9.67 9.61 4.52
CA PRO A 16 -9.46 10.86 3.80
C PRO A 16 -8.19 10.83 2.95
N ALA A 17 -8.30 11.37 1.74
CA ALA A 17 -7.16 11.64 0.88
C ALA A 17 -6.22 12.66 1.54
N PHE A 18 -4.93 12.52 1.32
CA PHE A 18 -3.97 13.56 1.65
C PHE A 18 -3.92 14.62 0.54
N SER A 19 -3.46 15.82 0.90
CA SER A 19 -3.46 16.99 0.01
C SER A 19 -2.77 16.72 -1.33
N PRO A 20 -3.25 17.30 -2.45
CA PRO A 20 -2.63 17.15 -3.77
C PRO A 20 -1.15 17.56 -3.77
N LYS A 21 -0.79 18.66 -3.08
CA LYS A 21 0.60 19.11 -2.93
C LYS A 21 1.52 18.00 -2.38
N LYS A 22 1.03 17.24 -1.39
CA LYS A 22 1.77 16.12 -0.79
C LYS A 22 1.89 14.95 -1.77
N ALA A 23 0.83 14.65 -2.52
CA ALA A 23 0.86 13.62 -3.56
C ALA A 23 1.88 13.95 -4.66
N ARG A 24 1.83 15.17 -5.18
CA ARG A 24 2.79 15.66 -6.19
C ARG A 24 4.23 15.58 -5.70
N GLY A 25 4.47 15.98 -4.43
CA GLY A 25 5.79 15.90 -3.81
C GLY A 25 6.32 14.46 -3.72
N LEU A 26 5.51 13.52 -3.23
CA LEU A 26 5.90 12.12 -3.11
C LEU A 26 6.20 11.47 -4.47
N ILE A 27 5.37 11.75 -5.48
CA ILE A 27 5.59 11.23 -6.83
C ILE A 27 6.89 11.81 -7.41
N ALA A 28 7.14 13.11 -7.22
CA ALA A 28 8.33 13.77 -7.75
C ALA A 28 9.62 13.30 -7.06
N GLU A 29 9.56 13.03 -5.75
CA GLU A 29 10.67 12.46 -4.98
C GLU A 29 11.01 11.04 -5.48
N GLU A 30 10.01 10.19 -5.69
CA GLU A 30 10.21 8.79 -6.11
C GLU A 30 10.66 8.67 -7.57
N LEU A 31 10.11 9.50 -8.46
CA LEU A 31 10.40 9.45 -9.91
C LEU A 31 11.49 10.44 -10.33
N GLY A 32 12.02 11.25 -9.41
CA GLY A 32 13.15 12.15 -9.65
C GLY A 32 12.87 13.38 -10.51
N ALA A 33 11.61 13.70 -10.80
CA ALA A 33 11.24 14.87 -11.61
C ALA A 33 9.89 15.48 -11.20
N PRO A 34 9.67 16.79 -11.42
CA PRO A 34 8.37 17.42 -11.23
C PRO A 34 7.25 16.76 -12.03
N ILE A 35 6.04 16.74 -11.46
CA ILE A 35 4.81 16.19 -12.09
C ILE A 35 4.59 16.73 -13.49
N ASP A 36 4.83 18.02 -13.72
CA ASP A 36 4.58 18.68 -15.00
C ASP A 36 5.57 18.25 -16.10
N ILE A 37 6.70 17.65 -15.72
CA ILE A 37 7.65 16.99 -16.63
C ILE A 37 7.25 15.53 -16.86
N LEU A 38 6.80 14.83 -15.82
CA LEU A 38 6.44 13.41 -15.88
C LEU A 38 5.14 13.15 -16.65
N PHE A 39 4.15 14.05 -16.53
CA PHE A 39 2.81 13.86 -17.06
C PHE A 39 2.37 15.06 -17.88
N LYS A 40 1.65 14.80 -18.98
CA LYS A 40 0.98 15.84 -19.78
C LYS A 40 -0.21 16.43 -19.02
N VAL A 41 -0.94 15.59 -18.30
CA VAL A 41 -2.07 15.97 -17.46
C VAL A 41 -2.02 15.13 -16.19
N PHE A 42 -2.23 15.76 -15.03
CA PHE A 42 -2.37 15.08 -13.75
C PHE A 42 -3.60 15.61 -13.03
N GLU A 43 -4.54 14.74 -12.65
CA GLU A 43 -5.73 15.11 -11.89
C GLU A 43 -5.38 15.20 -10.39
N ASP A 44 -5.39 16.42 -9.83
CA ASP A 44 -5.11 16.67 -8.41
C ASP A 44 -6.18 16.05 -7.48
N GLN A 45 -7.41 15.89 -7.98
CA GLN A 45 -8.47 15.16 -7.27
C GLN A 45 -8.21 13.65 -7.41
N PRO A 46 -8.03 12.91 -6.30
CA PRO A 46 -7.83 11.47 -6.37
C PRO A 46 -9.12 10.76 -6.83
N LEU A 47 -8.95 9.72 -7.64
CA LEU A 47 -10.00 8.80 -8.05
C LEU A 47 -10.54 7.99 -6.86
N ALA A 48 -9.64 7.56 -5.98
CA ALA A 48 -9.95 6.75 -4.81
C ALA A 48 -8.88 6.96 -3.73
N ALA A 49 -9.26 6.82 -2.47
CA ALA A 49 -8.34 6.82 -1.33
C ALA A 49 -8.69 5.65 -0.41
N ALA A 50 -7.65 5.03 0.15
CA ALA A 50 -7.72 3.91 1.08
C ALA A 50 -6.63 4.04 2.15
N SER A 51 -6.60 3.09 3.09
CA SER A 51 -5.61 3.04 4.18
C SER A 51 -4.16 3.07 3.66
N LEU A 52 -3.87 2.31 2.61
CA LEU A 52 -2.51 2.18 2.04
C LEU A 52 -2.08 3.32 1.11
N GLY A 53 -2.98 4.21 0.70
CA GLY A 53 -2.66 5.27 -0.26
C GLY A 53 -3.86 5.79 -1.04
N GLN A 54 -3.59 6.55 -2.10
CA GLN A 54 -4.62 7.09 -2.99
C GLN A 54 -4.24 6.93 -4.47
N VAL A 55 -5.22 6.90 -5.35
CA VAL A 55 -5.03 6.71 -6.79
C VAL A 55 -5.43 7.98 -7.54
N HIS A 56 -4.56 8.46 -8.41
CA HIS A 56 -4.79 9.60 -9.30
C HIS A 56 -4.88 9.14 -10.75
N ARG A 57 -5.57 9.91 -11.58
CA ARG A 57 -5.55 9.73 -13.03
C ARG A 57 -4.52 10.68 -13.62
N ALA A 58 -3.78 10.21 -14.62
CA ALA A 58 -2.87 11.04 -15.37
C ALA A 58 -2.83 10.63 -16.85
N ILE A 59 -2.30 11.52 -17.68
CA ILE A 59 -2.03 11.29 -19.09
C ILE A 59 -0.54 11.53 -19.30
N LEU A 60 0.14 10.55 -19.88
CA LEU A 60 1.55 10.65 -20.26
C LEU A 60 1.72 11.52 -21.52
N HIS A 61 2.94 11.97 -21.80
CA HIS A 61 3.23 12.79 -22.99
C HIS A 61 2.99 12.05 -24.32
N ASN A 62 3.07 10.71 -24.31
CA ASN A 62 2.70 9.86 -25.45
C ASN A 62 1.17 9.74 -25.65
N GLY A 63 0.34 10.36 -24.79
CA GLY A 63 -1.12 10.33 -24.85
C GLY A 63 -1.77 9.17 -24.09
N GLU A 64 -0.98 8.28 -23.47
CA GLU A 64 -1.48 7.14 -22.73
C GLU A 64 -2.12 7.56 -21.39
N ARG A 65 -3.28 6.97 -21.08
CA ARG A 65 -3.99 7.20 -19.81
C ARG A 65 -3.53 6.20 -18.76
N VAL A 66 -3.02 6.70 -17.64
CA VAL A 66 -2.47 5.89 -16.55
C VAL A 66 -3.17 6.18 -15.23
N ALA A 67 -3.16 5.19 -14.33
CA ALA A 67 -3.58 5.34 -12.95
C ALA A 67 -2.37 5.28 -12.04
N ILE A 68 -2.15 6.34 -11.25
CA ILE A 68 -0.98 6.48 -10.39
C ILE A 68 -1.42 6.22 -8.95
N LYS A 69 -0.93 5.12 -8.37
CA LYS A 69 -1.14 4.81 -6.96
C LYS A 69 -0.01 5.42 -6.14
N VAL A 70 -0.36 6.35 -5.25
CA VAL A 70 0.56 7.01 -4.33
C VAL A 70 0.42 6.38 -2.95
N GLN A 71 1.51 5.80 -2.44
CA GLN A 71 1.54 5.20 -1.11
C GLN A 71 1.41 6.28 -0.02
N ARG A 72 0.69 5.98 1.07
CA ARG A 72 0.60 6.91 2.21
C ARG A 72 1.97 7.03 2.89
N PRO A 73 2.46 8.25 3.16
CA PRO A 73 3.75 8.44 3.79
C PRO A 73 3.78 7.84 5.19
N GLY A 74 4.92 7.26 5.56
CA GLY A 74 5.12 6.62 6.87
C GLY A 74 4.70 5.14 6.95
N LEU A 75 4.10 4.58 5.88
CA LEU A 75 3.69 3.17 5.85
C LEU A 75 4.85 2.21 6.10
N LYS A 76 6.03 2.46 5.52
CA LYS A 76 7.20 1.59 5.72
C LYS A 76 7.53 1.38 7.19
N ARG A 77 7.53 2.46 8.00
CA ARG A 77 7.82 2.36 9.44
C ARG A 77 6.75 1.57 10.18
N LEU A 78 5.48 1.73 9.80
CA LEU A 78 4.38 0.98 10.40
C LEU A 78 4.50 -0.51 10.07
N PHE A 79 4.75 -0.85 8.79
CA PHE A 79 4.99 -2.23 8.38
C PHE A 79 6.20 -2.85 9.08
N ASP A 80 7.31 -2.11 9.22
CA ASP A 80 8.51 -2.60 9.90
C ASP A 80 8.21 -2.97 11.38
N VAL A 81 7.38 -2.18 12.07
CA VAL A 81 6.94 -2.45 13.45
C VAL A 81 5.97 -3.63 13.51
N ASP A 82 4.99 -3.66 12.62
CA ASP A 82 3.99 -4.73 12.57
C ASP A 82 4.65 -6.09 12.29
N LEU A 83 5.56 -6.16 11.31
CA LEU A 83 6.32 -7.38 11.01
C LEU A 83 7.18 -7.81 12.20
N ARG A 84 7.85 -6.88 12.89
CA ARG A 84 8.61 -7.21 14.10
C ARG A 84 7.71 -7.81 15.19
N ASN A 85 6.53 -7.24 15.41
CA ASN A 85 5.58 -7.77 16.39
C ASN A 85 5.05 -9.15 15.98
N LEU A 86 4.70 -9.33 14.70
CA LEU A 86 4.24 -10.61 14.16
C LEU A 86 5.32 -11.70 14.30
N LYS A 87 6.59 -11.35 14.09
CA LYS A 87 7.70 -12.28 14.32
C LYS A 87 7.75 -12.76 15.77
N LEU A 88 7.68 -11.84 16.74
CA LEU A 88 7.70 -12.19 18.16
C LEU A 88 6.50 -13.09 18.54
N ILE A 89 5.33 -12.81 17.96
CA ILE A 89 4.12 -13.61 18.17
C ILE A 89 4.30 -15.01 17.57
N ALA A 90 4.83 -15.10 16.35
CA ALA A 90 5.10 -16.39 15.69
C ALA A 90 6.09 -17.23 16.49
N GLU A 91 7.19 -16.63 16.99
CA GLU A 91 8.17 -17.29 17.86
C GLU A 91 7.55 -17.75 19.18
N TYR A 92 6.67 -16.95 19.79
CA TYR A 92 5.97 -17.33 21.02
C TYR A 92 5.07 -18.56 20.82
N PHE A 93 4.28 -18.58 19.73
CA PHE A 93 3.39 -19.70 19.45
C PHE A 93 4.14 -20.97 19.03
N GLN A 94 5.27 -20.84 18.34
CA GLN A 94 6.13 -21.97 17.97
C GLN A 94 6.72 -22.68 19.19
N ASN A 95 7.02 -21.93 20.26
CA ASN A 95 7.70 -22.42 21.47
C ASN A 95 6.74 -22.76 22.63
N GLY A 96 5.44 -22.50 22.49
CA GLY A 96 4.45 -22.73 23.55
C GLY A 96 3.91 -24.17 23.60
N GLU A 97 4.20 -24.90 24.67
CA GLU A 97 3.82 -26.33 24.88
C GLU A 97 2.32 -26.66 24.81
N ARG A 98 1.43 -25.65 24.83
CA ARG A 98 -0.04 -25.82 24.74
C ARG A 98 -0.64 -25.60 23.36
N LEU A 99 0.08 -24.94 22.44
CA LEU A 99 -0.39 -24.62 21.09
C LEU A 99 0.62 -25.02 19.99
N GLY A 100 1.77 -25.59 20.38
CA GLY A 100 2.69 -26.30 19.51
C GLY A 100 2.10 -27.62 19.04
N SER A 101 1.00 -27.56 18.28
CA SER A 101 0.59 -28.72 17.50
C SER A 101 1.64 -28.90 16.39
N PRO A 102 2.17 -30.10 16.11
CA PRO A 102 3.18 -30.36 15.07
C PRO A 102 2.79 -29.99 13.63
N ILE A 103 1.63 -29.35 13.45
CA ILE A 103 0.87 -29.26 12.21
C ILE A 103 0.99 -27.86 11.57
N ARG A 104 1.47 -26.83 12.27
CA ARG A 104 1.62 -25.47 11.70
C ARG A 104 2.96 -24.83 12.04
N ASP A 105 3.73 -24.54 11.00
CA ASP A 105 4.95 -23.75 11.03
C ASP A 105 4.62 -22.25 10.99
N TRP A 106 4.49 -21.65 12.17
CA TRP A 106 4.14 -20.22 12.28
C TRP A 106 5.29 -19.30 11.85
N VAL A 107 6.53 -19.76 12.00
CA VAL A 107 7.73 -19.01 11.59
C VAL A 107 7.85 -19.02 10.06
N GLY A 108 7.63 -20.15 9.41
CA GLY A 108 7.61 -20.24 7.95
C GLY A 108 6.49 -19.42 7.31
N VAL A 109 5.30 -19.37 7.92
CA VAL A 109 4.21 -18.47 7.46
C VAL A 109 4.62 -17.00 7.58
N TYR A 110 5.30 -16.61 8.66
CA TYR A 110 5.86 -15.27 8.79
C TYR A 110 6.91 -14.98 7.71
N GLU A 111 7.84 -15.90 7.47
CA GLU A 111 8.90 -15.74 6.47
C GLU A 111 8.36 -15.64 5.04
N GLU A 112 7.25 -16.32 4.72
CA GLU A 112 6.55 -16.15 3.46
C GLU A 112 5.91 -14.76 3.34
N CYS A 113 5.30 -14.27 4.41
CA CYS A 113 4.61 -12.98 4.44
C CYS A 113 5.55 -11.76 4.54
N ALA A 114 6.77 -11.96 5.04
CA ALA A 114 7.78 -10.91 5.20
C ALA A 114 8.65 -10.69 3.94
N LYS A 115 8.44 -11.48 2.88
CA LYS A 115 9.05 -11.28 1.55
C LYS A 115 8.34 -10.19 0.76
#